data_AF-A0A3D4URJ8-F1
#
_entry.id   AF-A0A3D4URJ8-F1
#
_cell.length_a   1.000
_cell.length_b   1.000
_cell.length_c   1.000
_cell.angle_alpha   90.00
_cell.angle_beta   90.00
_cell.angle_gamma   90.00
#
_symmetry.space_group_name_H-M   'P 1'
#
loop_
_entity.id
_entity.type
_entity.pdbx_description
1 polymer ?
#
loop_
_entity_poly.entity_id
_entity_poly.type
_entity_poly.pdbx_seq_one_letter_code
_entity_poly.pdbx_strand_id
1 'polypeptide(L)'
;TAKELYYIGHFFPAIGYANEVIHIYAALDLTFDEENTDADEFVEKKRIPFKQAIEMVHSGDINDGKTICCLLRAERFLKEQGKI
;
A
#
# COMPACT_ATOMS: atom_id res chain seq x y z
N THR A 1 -4.90 -1.36 -14.05
CA THR A 1 -6.23 -1.51 -13.43
C THR A 1 -6.27 -2.72 -12.50
N ALA A 2 -7.25 -2.81 -11.60
CA ALA A 2 -7.45 -3.95 -10.68
C ALA A 2 -8.85 -4.54 -10.89
N LYS A 3 -9.01 -5.87 -10.85
CA LYS A 3 -10.37 -6.47 -10.88
C LYS A 3 -11.02 -6.53 -9.52
N GLU A 4 -10.21 -6.66 -8.46
CA GLU A 4 -10.70 -6.73 -7.09
C GLU A 4 -10.11 -5.57 -6.28
N LEU A 5 -10.96 -4.87 -5.52
CA LEU A 5 -10.56 -3.79 -4.64
C LEU A 5 -11.27 -3.93 -3.29
N TYR A 6 -10.49 -4.16 -2.24
CA TYR A 6 -10.98 -4.41 -0.89
C TYR A 6 -10.62 -3.25 0.03
N TYR A 7 -11.61 -2.65 0.68
CA TYR A 7 -11.34 -1.68 1.74
C TYR A 7 -10.83 -2.41 2.99
N ILE A 8 -9.64 -2.04 3.46
CA ILE A 8 -8.97 -2.69 4.62
C ILE A 8 -8.76 -1.70 5.78
N GLY A 9 -9.51 -0.60 5.77
CA GLY A 9 -9.60 0.36 6.87
C GLY A 9 -9.02 1.73 6.53
N HIS A 10 -8.83 2.55 7.55
CA HIS A 10 -8.29 3.90 7.43
C HIS A 10 -7.37 4.22 8.61
N PHE A 11 -6.63 5.33 8.50
CA PHE A 11 -5.86 5.90 9.59
C PHE A 11 -5.73 7.42 9.45
N PHE A 12 -5.31 8.07 10.54
CA PHE A 12 -5.06 9.50 10.62
C PHE A 12 -3.55 9.72 10.61
N PRO A 13 -2.97 10.34 9.56
CA PRO A 13 -1.52 10.44 9.41
C PRO A 13 -0.87 11.46 10.36
N ALA A 14 -1.61 12.50 10.77
CA ALA A 14 -1.05 13.64 11.50
C ALA A 14 -2.07 14.26 12.47
N ILE A 15 -2.47 13.49 13.48
CA ILE A 15 -3.39 13.95 14.54
C ILE A 15 -2.78 15.17 15.25
N GLY A 16 -3.57 16.23 15.40
CA GLY A 16 -3.13 17.51 16.01
C GLY A 16 -2.64 18.56 15.01
N TYR A 17 -2.45 18.18 13.74
CA TYR A 17 -2.11 19.12 12.65
C TYR A 17 -3.15 19.07 11.52
N ALA A 18 -3.56 17.87 11.12
CA ALA A 18 -4.50 17.67 10.03
C ALA A 18 -5.74 16.88 10.47
N ASN A 19 -6.85 17.14 9.79
CA ASN A 19 -8.06 16.32 9.83
C ASN A 19 -8.11 15.32 8.64
N GLU A 20 -6.98 15.09 7.97
CA GLU A 20 -6.85 14.13 6.88
C GLU A 20 -7.18 12.72 7.37
N VAL A 21 -7.95 11.99 6.56
CA VAL A 21 -8.23 10.57 6.76
C VAL A 21 -7.75 9.82 5.53
N ILE A 22 -6.85 8.86 5.72
CA ILE A 22 -6.31 8.07 4.62
C ILE A 22 -6.99 6.71 4.64
N HIS A 23 -7.68 6.42 3.54
CA HIS A 23 -8.36 5.16 3.31
C HIS A 23 -7.42 4.18 2.61
N ILE A 24 -7.38 2.95 3.11
CA ILE A 24 -6.47 1.91 2.65
C ILE A 24 -7.28 0.83 1.92
N TYR A 25 -6.80 0.48 0.73
CA TYR A 25 -7.38 -0.57 -0.09
C TYR A 25 -6.31 -1.60 -0.49
N ALA A 26 -6.69 -2.88 -0.49
CA ALA A 26 -5.94 -3.93 -1.16
C ALA A 26 -6.50 -4.14 -2.57
N ALA A 27 -5.66 -4.00 -3.59
CA ALA A 27 -6.01 -4.23 -4.98
C ALA A 27 -5.40 -5.56 -5.46
N LEU A 28 -6.24 -6.49 -5.93
CA LEU A 28 -5.83 -7.80 -6.43
C LEU A 28 -6.21 -7.97 -7.91
N ASP A 29 -5.59 -8.95 -8.55
CA ASP A 29 -5.73 -9.23 -9.99
C ASP A 29 -5.45 -7.96 -10.83
N LEU A 30 -4.21 -7.48 -10.71
CA LEU A 30 -3.73 -6.26 -11.34
C LEU A 30 -3.34 -6.50 -12.81
N THR A 31 -3.93 -5.71 -13.70
CA THR A 31 -3.44 -5.52 -15.07
C THR A 31 -2.62 -4.24 -15.12
N PHE A 32 -1.42 -4.29 -15.69
CA PHE A 32 -0.55 -3.12 -15.83
C PHE A 32 -0.66 -2.57 -17.24
N ASP A 33 -1.01 -1.28 -17.34
CA ASP A 33 -1.01 -0.53 -18.59
C ASP A 33 0.21 0.42 -18.65
N GLU A 34 0.43 1.01 -19.82
CA GLU A 34 1.50 2.01 -20.04
C GLU A 34 1.38 3.21 -19.07
N GLU A 35 2.51 3.85 -18.79
CA GLU A 35 2.59 4.96 -17.85
C GLU A 35 1.71 6.15 -18.29
N ASN A 36 0.78 6.50 -17.41
CA ASN A 36 0.01 7.73 -17.47
C ASN A 36 0.21 8.46 -16.14
N THR A 37 1.46 8.83 -15.86
CA THR A 37 1.83 9.64 -14.69
C THR A 37 1.63 11.11 -15.04
N ASP A 38 1.21 11.92 -14.08
CA ASP A 38 1.09 13.37 -14.30
C ASP A 38 2.48 13.97 -14.56
N ALA A 39 2.55 15.06 -15.34
CA ALA A 39 3.81 15.68 -15.76
C ALA A 39 4.68 16.16 -14.58
N ASP A 40 4.06 16.41 -13.44
CA ASP A 40 4.70 16.90 -12.22
C ASP A 40 4.99 15.79 -11.19
N GLU A 41 4.71 14.52 -11.53
CA GLU A 41 5.01 13.36 -10.67
C GLU A 41 6.27 12.63 -11.11
N PHE A 42 7.27 12.57 -10.22
CA PHE A 42 8.48 11.77 -10.42
C PHE A 42 8.34 10.43 -9.69
N VAL A 43 7.74 9.43 -10.35
CA VAL A 43 7.49 8.10 -9.78
C VAL A 43 8.03 6.98 -10.67
N GLU A 44 8.49 5.90 -10.05
CA GLU A 44 8.97 4.69 -10.72
C GLU A 44 8.20 3.47 -10.20
N LYS A 45 7.70 2.62 -11.10
CA LYS A 45 7.02 1.37 -10.73
C LYS A 45 8.05 0.30 -10.34
N LYS A 46 7.97 -0.24 -9.12
CA LYS A 46 8.79 -1.38 -8.68
C LYS A 46 7.93 -2.55 -8.27
N ARG A 47 8.32 -3.76 -8.69
CA ARG A 47 7.74 -5.02 -8.21
C ARG A 47 8.65 -5.60 -7.13
N ILE A 48 8.09 -5.77 -5.94
CA ILE A 48 8.79 -6.33 -4.78
C ILE A 48 7.96 -7.52 -4.28
N PRO A 49 8.56 -8.70 -4.04
CA PRO A 49 7.88 -9.81 -3.37
C PRO A 49 7.25 -9.34 -2.05
N PHE A 50 5.99 -9.68 -1.81
CA PHE A 50 5.25 -9.15 -0.66
C PHE A 50 5.96 -9.41 0.68
N LYS A 51 6.47 -10.62 0.88
CA LYS A 51 7.26 -10.96 2.08
C LYS A 51 8.50 -10.06 2.24
N GLN A 52 9.21 -9.77 1.15
CA GLN A 52 10.36 -8.86 1.19
C GLN A 52 9.94 -7.44 1.58
N ALA A 53 8.80 -6.95 1.07
CA ALA A 53 8.30 -5.63 1.46
C ALA A 53 7.98 -5.54 2.97
N ILE A 54 7.49 -6.64 3.58
CA ILE A 54 7.30 -6.71 5.04
C ILE A 54 8.65 -6.68 5.78
N GLU A 55 9.66 -7.40 5.30
CA GLU A 55 11.01 -7.30 5.89
C GLU A 55 11.61 -5.89 5.75
N MET A 56 11.33 -5.19 4.64
CA MET A 56 11.76 -3.81 4.42
C MET A 56 11.09 -2.84 5.42
N VAL A 57 9.85 -3.10 5.84
CA VAL A 57 9.20 -2.35 6.93
C VAL A 57 9.94 -2.57 8.25
N HIS A 58 10.30 -3.81 8.58
CA HIS A 58 10.96 -4.12 9.86
C HIS A 58 12.43 -3.72 9.92
N SER A 59 13.13 -3.72 8.78
CA SER A 59 14.52 -3.24 8.68
C SER A 59 14.65 -1.72 8.61
N GLY A 60 13.57 -1.00 8.26
CA GLY A 60 13.58 0.44 8.10
C GLY A 60 13.94 0.92 6.68
N ASP A 61 14.09 0.01 5.71
CA ASP A 61 14.19 0.39 4.30
C ASP A 61 12.88 1.05 3.80
N ILE A 62 11.74 0.67 4.39
CA ILE A 62 10.46 1.38 4.25
C ILE A 62 10.11 2.03 5.60
N ASN A 63 10.24 3.35 5.65
CA ASN A 63 9.93 4.16 6.84
C ASN A 63 8.79 5.17 6.64
N ASP A 64 8.19 5.22 5.44
CA ASP A 64 7.02 6.05 5.20
C ASP A 64 5.79 5.50 5.95
N GLY A 65 5.19 6.31 6.81
CA GLY A 65 4.10 5.88 7.69
C GLY A 65 2.87 5.38 6.94
N LYS A 66 2.53 6.01 5.81
CA LYS A 66 1.37 5.60 5.00
C LYS A 66 1.62 4.21 4.39
N THR A 67 2.81 4.00 3.85
CA THR A 67 3.25 2.73 3.27
C THR A 67 3.32 1.61 4.31
N ILE A 68 3.87 1.87 5.49
CA ILE A 68 3.91 0.90 6.61
C ILE A 68 2.50 0.46 6.99
N CYS A 69 1.59 1.41 7.22
CA CYS A 69 0.21 1.11 7.59
C CYS A 69 -0.50 0.28 6.50
N CYS A 70 -0.29 0.60 5.23
CA CYS A 70 -0.83 -0.15 4.10
C CYS A 70 -0.32 -1.60 4.08
N LEU A 71 1.00 -1.80 4.16
CA LEU A 71 1.61 -3.13 4.07
C LEU A 71 1.20 -4.05 5.22
N LEU A 72 1.21 -3.55 6.46
CA LEU A 72 0.85 -4.37 7.62
C LEU A 72 -0.64 -4.74 7.67
N ARG A 73 -1.54 -3.83 7.26
CA ARG A 73 -2.97 -4.15 7.11
C ARG A 73 -3.21 -5.12 5.96
N ALA A 74 -2.52 -4.95 4.85
CA ALA A 74 -2.58 -5.88 3.72
C ALA A 74 -2.07 -7.27 4.11
N GLU A 75 -1.01 -7.37 4.92
CA GLU A 75 -0.49 -8.65 5.40
C GLU A 75 -1.54 -9.41 6.20
N ARG A 76 -2.19 -8.75 7.16
CA ARG A 76 -3.28 -9.35 7.94
C ARG A 76 -4.43 -9.81 7.03
N PHE A 77 -4.86 -8.95 6.11
CA PHE A 77 -5.93 -9.26 5.15
C PHE A 77 -5.58 -10.48 4.28
N LEU A 78 -4.38 -10.54 3.70
CA LEU A 78 -3.96 -11.65 2.84
C LEU A 78 -3.85 -12.98 3.61
N LYS A 79 -3.39 -12.95 4.87
CA LYS A 79 -3.38 -14.13 5.76
C LYS A 79 -4.79 -14.63 6.03
N GLU A 80 -5.75 -13.74 6.31
CA GLU A 80 -7.16 -14.10 6.54
C GLU A 80 -7.83 -14.69 5.29
N GLN A 81 -7.37 -14.29 4.10
CA GLN A 81 -7.83 -14.83 2.81
C GLN A 81 -7.09 -16.12 2.40
N GLY A 82 -6.12 -16.59 3.18
CA GLY A 82 -5.29 -17.76 2.84
C GLY A 82 -4.44 -17.57 1.58
N LYS A 83 -4.13 -16.31 1.21
CA LYS A 83 -3.33 -15.98 0.01
C LYS A 83 -1.83 -15.93 0.30
N ILE A 84 -1.45 -15.81 1.58
CA ILE A 84 -0.06 -15.89 2.09
C ILE A 84 -0.01 -16.64 3.42
#